data_AF-A0A397J7B4-F1
#
_entry.id   AF-A0A397J7B4-F1
#
_cell.length_a   1.000
_cell.length_b   1.000
_cell.length_c   1.000
_cell.angle_alpha   90.00
_cell.angle_beta   90.00
_cell.angle_gamma   90.00
#
_symmetry.space_group_name_H-M   'P 1'
#
loop_
_entity.id
_entity.type
_entity.pdbx_description
1 polymer ?
#
loop_
_entity_poly.entity_id
_entity_poly.type
_entity_poly.pdbx_seq_one_letter_code
_entity_poly.pdbx_strand_id
1 'polypeptide(L)'
;MYEMVTAQQQFADHAHDTYLTIDICNDVRQKVPYFMLNWILELYLDLMYRCWGDVPSERPTSIELFNLFREITDKLYANIGKLTFLNTQGISLKNHPS
;
A
#
# COMPACT_ATOMS: atom_id res chain seq x y z
N MET A 1 6.43 3.84 2.30
CA MET A 1 5.20 3.24 1.74
C MET A 1 4.73 2.02 2.53
N TYR A 2 5.54 0.98 2.73
CA TYR A 2 5.11 -0.15 3.56
C TYR A 2 4.73 0.23 4.99
N GLU A 3 5.63 0.89 5.71
CA GLU A 3 5.40 1.29 7.09
C GLU A 3 4.14 2.16 7.25
N MET A 4 3.80 2.97 6.24
CA MET A 4 2.58 3.78 6.24
C MET A 4 1.31 2.92 6.26
N VAL A 5 1.36 1.73 5.65
CA VAL A 5 0.23 0.80 5.55
C VAL A 5 0.23 -0.19 6.71
N THR A 6 1.40 -0.66 7.11
CA THR A 6 1.55 -1.76 8.07
C THR A 6 1.73 -1.28 9.49
N ALA A 7 2.10 -0.01 9.69
CA ALA A 7 2.63 0.54 10.93
C ALA A 7 3.83 -0.26 11.49
N GLN A 8 4.53 -1.00 10.62
CA GLN A 8 5.66 -1.85 10.97
C GLN A 8 6.89 -1.44 10.18
N GLN A 9 8.04 -1.45 10.84
CA GLN A 9 9.33 -1.28 10.20
C GLN A 9 9.55 -2.39 9.17
N GLN A 10 10.16 -2.04 8.04
CA GLN A 10 10.57 -3.04 7.05
C GLN A 10 11.64 -3.97 7.65
N PHE A 11 11.47 -5.27 7.45
CA PHE A 11 12.36 -6.30 7.99
C PHE A 11 12.49 -6.24 9.52
N ALA A 12 11.38 -5.98 10.23
CA ALA A 12 11.36 -5.93 11.71
C ALA A 12 11.78 -7.25 12.38
N ASP A 13 11.77 -8.36 11.62
CA ASP A 13 12.22 -9.69 12.02
C ASP A 13 13.71 -9.96 11.75
N HIS A 14 14.42 -9.04 11.10
CA HIS A 14 15.85 -9.14 10.79
C HIS A 14 16.66 -8.11 11.58
N ALA A 15 17.94 -8.40 11.83
CA ALA A 15 18.87 -7.39 12.31
C ALA A 15 19.19 -6.39 11.19
N HIS A 16 19.13 -5.09 11.48
CA HIS A 16 19.50 -4.03 10.53
C HIS A 16 21.01 -3.85 10.42
N ASP A 17 21.68 -4.86 9.88
CA ASP A 17 23.13 -4.91 9.68
C ASP A 17 23.55 -4.93 8.21
N THR A 18 24.85 -5.12 7.96
CA THR A 18 25.41 -5.15 6.60
C THR A 18 24.90 -6.35 5.80
N TYR A 19 24.55 -7.47 6.44
CA TYR A 19 24.03 -8.64 5.73
C TYR A 19 22.64 -8.35 5.16
N LEU A 20 21.76 -7.73 5.94
CA LEU A 20 20.45 -7.30 5.43
C LEU A 20 20.58 -6.30 4.27
N THR A 21 21.56 -5.40 4.34
CA THR A 21 21.84 -4.45 3.25
C THR A 21 22.24 -5.18 1.96
N ILE A 22 23.10 -6.20 2.06
CA ILE A 22 23.52 -7.04 0.92
C ILE A 22 22.31 -7.78 0.35
N ASP A 23 21.46 -8.36 1.19
CA ASP A 23 20.26 -9.07 0.76
C ASP A 23 19.31 -8.15 -0.03
N ILE A 24 19.08 -6.92 0.46
CA ILE A 24 18.26 -5.93 -0.26
C ILE A 24 18.88 -5.56 -1.62
N CYS A 25 20.20 -5.43 -1.70
CA CYS A 25 20.90 -5.20 -2.96
C CYS A 25 20.81 -6.40 -3.92
N ASN A 26 20.61 -7.62 -3.40
CA ASN A 26 20.36 -8.84 -4.17
C ASN A 26 18.86 -9.10 -4.37
N ASP A 27 18.07 -8.03 -4.42
CA ASP A 27 16.63 -8.05 -4.71
C ASP A 27 15.75 -8.80 -3.71
N VAL A 28 16.24 -9.00 -2.49
CA VAL A 28 15.35 -9.37 -1.37
C VAL A 28 14.44 -8.18 -1.07
N ARG A 29 13.16 -8.34 -1.39
CA ARG A 29 12.09 -7.40 -1.04
C ARG A 29 11.20 -8.04 0.02
N GLN A 30 10.71 -7.25 0.96
CA GLN A 30 9.74 -7.77 1.93
C GLN A 30 8.44 -8.14 1.22
N LYS A 31 7.71 -9.09 1.79
CA LYS A 31 6.36 -9.45 1.33
C LYS A 31 5.33 -8.66 2.10
N VAL A 32 4.33 -8.12 1.42
CA VAL A 32 3.14 -7.60 2.09
C VAL A 32 2.37 -8.80 2.66
N PRO A 33 2.09 -8.84 3.98
CA PRO A 33 1.30 -9.91 4.58
C PRO A 33 -0.03 -10.11 3.87
N TYR A 34 -0.39 -11.37 3.60
CA TYR A 34 -1.58 -11.72 2.80
C TYR A 34 -2.88 -11.11 3.35
N PHE A 35 -3.02 -11.06 4.68
CA PHE A 35 -4.22 -10.48 5.31
C PHE A 35 -4.39 -8.98 5.01
N MET A 36 -3.29 -8.24 4.78
CA MET A 36 -3.36 -6.82 4.42
C MET A 36 -3.71 -6.57 2.96
N LEU A 37 -3.49 -7.54 2.06
CA LEU A 37 -3.85 -7.39 0.65
C LEU A 37 -5.36 -7.11 0.45
N ASN A 38 -6.21 -7.59 1.38
CA ASN A 38 -7.65 -7.35 1.35
C ASN A 38 -8.04 -5.92 1.80
N TRP A 39 -7.14 -5.19 2.48
CA TRP A 39 -7.43 -3.87 3.05
C TRP A 39 -6.69 -2.74 2.35
N ILE A 40 -5.59 -3.07 1.66
CA ILE A 40 -4.84 -2.11 0.86
C ILE A 40 -5.59 -1.84 -0.43
N LEU A 41 -5.73 -0.56 -0.79
CA LEU A 41 -6.27 -0.19 -2.09
C LEU A 41 -5.36 -0.73 -3.19
N GLU A 42 -5.93 -1.45 -4.17
CA GLU A 42 -5.16 -2.05 -5.28
C GLU A 42 -4.22 -1.06 -5.96
N LEU A 43 -4.67 0.20 -6.15
CA LEU A 43 -3.86 1.28 -6.72
C LEU A 43 -2.63 1.62 -5.86
N TYR A 44 -2.74 1.57 -4.53
CA TYR A 44 -1.61 1.78 -3.62
C TYR A 44 -0.64 0.60 -3.68
N LEU A 45 -1.16 -0.63 -3.78
CA LEU A 45 -0.35 -1.83 -3.88
C LEU A 45 0.46 -1.87 -5.19
N ASP A 46 -0.18 -1.53 -6.33
CA ASP A 46 0.50 -1.36 -7.62
C ASP A 46 1.62 -0.31 -7.54
N LEU A 47 1.32 0.85 -6.93
CA LEU A 47 2.29 1.91 -6.72
C LEU A 47 3.49 1.44 -5.88
N MET A 48 3.24 0.68 -4.80
CA MET A 48 4.30 0.10 -3.97
C MET A 48 5.22 -0.80 -4.78
N TYR A 49 4.66 -1.74 -5.55
CA TYR A 49 5.46 -2.66 -6.35
C TYR A 49 6.26 -1.94 -7.45
N ARG A 50 5.66 -0.98 -8.16
CA ARG A 50 6.36 -0.18 -9.17
C ARG A 50 7.54 0.60 -8.60
N CYS A 51 7.42 1.16 -7.39
CA CYS A 51 8.52 1.87 -6.74
C CYS A 51 9.65 0.95 -6.29
N TRP A 52 9.34 -0.31 -5.98
CA TRP A 52 10.30 -1.32 -5.56
C TRP A 52 10.87 -2.16 -6.70
N GLY A 53 10.39 -1.96 -7.92
CA GLY A 53 10.85 -2.65 -9.12
C GLY A 53 12.35 -2.46 -9.34
N ASP A 54 12.97 -3.50 -9.87
CA ASP A 54 14.43 -3.57 -10.06
C ASP A 54 14.88 -2.74 -11.25
N VAL A 55 13.98 -2.50 -12.21
CA VAL A 55 14.21 -1.68 -13.40
C VAL A 55 14.00 -0.20 -13.05
N PRO A 56 15.06 0.63 -12.93
CA PRO A 56 14.91 1.99 -12.43
C PRO A 56 14.06 2.89 -13.31
N SER A 57 14.06 2.65 -14.62
CA SER A 57 13.26 3.43 -15.59
C SER A 57 11.76 3.15 -15.53
N GLU A 58 11.32 2.07 -14.87
CA GLU A 58 9.91 1.76 -14.68
C GLU A 58 9.34 2.37 -13.39
N ARG A 59 10.23 2.89 -12.53
CA ARG A 59 9.82 3.56 -11.30
C ARG A 59 9.10 4.87 -11.64
N PRO A 60 7.99 5.19 -10.96
CA PRO A 60 7.28 6.43 -11.19
C PRO A 60 8.16 7.63 -10.79
N THR A 61 8.06 8.68 -11.57
CA THR A 61 8.62 9.99 -11.25
C THR A 61 7.94 10.59 -10.02
N SER A 62 8.58 11.58 -9.40
CA SER A 62 7.97 12.32 -8.28
C SER A 62 6.63 12.99 -8.65
N ILE A 63 6.47 13.40 -9.90
CA ILE A 63 5.22 14.00 -10.41
C ILE A 63 4.12 12.94 -10.51
N GLU A 64 4.44 11.77 -11.05
CA GLU A 64 3.48 10.64 -11.11
C GLU A 64 3.10 10.17 -9.71
N LEU A 65 4.05 10.08 -8.78
CA LEU A 65 3.79 9.78 -7.38
C LEU A 65 2.79 10.75 -6.76
N PHE A 66 3.01 12.05 -6.92
CA PHE A 66 2.10 13.08 -6.40
C PHE A 66 0.67 12.92 -6.95
N ASN A 67 0.55 12.71 -8.26
CA ASN A 67 -0.75 12.53 -8.90
C ASN A 67 -1.47 11.27 -8.40
N LEU A 68 -0.75 10.15 -8.26
CA LEU A 68 -1.29 8.89 -7.73
C LEU A 68 -1.74 9.03 -6.27
N PHE A 69 -0.94 9.68 -5.41
CA PHE A 69 -1.34 9.94 -4.03
C PHE A 69 -2.57 10.83 -3.93
N ARG A 70 -2.69 11.86 -4.78
CA ARG A 70 -3.89 12.69 -4.87
C ARG A 70 -5.12 11.85 -5.25
N GLU A 71 -5.01 11.03 -6.30
CA GLU A 71 -6.11 10.16 -6.74
C GLU A 71 -6.55 9.16 -5.65
N ILE A 72 -5.59 8.53 -4.97
CA ILE A 72 -5.86 7.63 -3.85
C ILE A 72 -6.59 8.37 -2.74
N THR A 73 -6.12 9.57 -2.39
CA THR A 73 -6.71 10.42 -1.35
C THR A 73 -8.15 10.81 -1.70
N ASP A 74 -8.39 11.24 -2.93
CA ASP A 74 -9.73 11.61 -3.42
C ASP A 74 -10.70 10.41 -3.36
N LYS A 75 -10.24 9.22 -3.79
CA LYS A 75 -11.03 7.98 -3.71
C LYS A 75 -11.35 7.59 -2.26
N LEU A 76 -10.40 7.74 -1.34
CA LEU A 76 -10.61 7.46 0.08
C LEU A 76 -11.65 8.41 0.68
N TYR A 77 -11.54 9.72 0.44
CA TYR A 77 -12.53 10.69 0.95
C TYR A 77 -13.92 10.46 0.36
N ALA A 78 -14.03 10.14 -0.93
CA ALA A 78 -15.30 9.80 -1.57
C ALA A 78 -15.93 8.54 -0.96
N ASN A 79 -15.13 7.49 -0.71
CA ASN A 79 -15.61 6.25 -0.11
C ASN A 79 -16.03 6.44 1.34
N ILE A 80 -15.28 7.21 2.13
CA ILE A 80 -15.66 7.56 3.50
C ILE A 80 -16.95 8.38 3.49
N GLY A 81 -17.06 9.39 2.62
CA GLY A 81 -18.30 10.16 2.43
C GLY A 81 -19.50 9.26 2.09
N LYS A 82 -19.31 8.28 1.20
CA LYS A 82 -20.35 7.30 0.86
C LYS A 82 -20.72 6.41 2.05
N LEU A 83 -19.74 5.91 2.80
CA LEU A 83 -19.97 5.08 4.00
C LEU A 83 -20.73 5.86 5.08
N THR A 84 -20.34 7.12 5.33
CA THR A 84 -21.05 7.98 6.29
C THR A 84 -22.49 8.25 5.86
N PHE A 85 -22.73 8.48 4.55
CA PHE A 85 -24.07 8.65 4.00
C PHE A 85 -24.93 7.37 4.15
N LEU A 86 -24.39 6.21 3.78
CA LEU A 86 -25.09 4.92 3.89
C LEU A 86 -25.45 4.59 5.36
N ASN A 87 -24.51 4.85 6.28
CA ASN A 87 -24.74 4.66 7.71
C ASN A 87 -25.83 5.61 8.24
N THR A 88 -25.87 6.86 7.77
CA THR A 88 -26.92 7.83 8.14
C THR A 88 -28.30 7.41 7.62
N GLN A 89 -28.35 6.68 6.50
CA GLN A 89 -29.58 6.14 5.91
C GLN A 89 -29.97 4.74 6.48
N GLY A 90 -29.23 4.21 7.46
CA GLY A 90 -29.49 2.88 8.04
C GLY A 90 -29.21 1.71 7.08
N ILE A 91 -28.49 1.95 5.98
CA ILE A 91 -28.16 0.92 4.98
C ILE A 91 -26.82 0.29 5.36
N SER A 92 -26.85 -0.88 5.98
CA SER A 92 -25.63 -1.69 6.19
C SER A 92 -25.21 -2.30 4.85
N LEU A 93 -23.97 -2.04 4.41
CA LEU A 93 -23.34 -2.85 3.37
C LEU A 93 -23.30 -4.29 3.91
N LYS A 94 -24.11 -5.18 3.34
CA LYS A 94 -23.96 -6.61 3.57
C LYS A 94 -22.63 -7.00 2.94
N ASN A 95 -21.58 -7.05 3.75
CA ASN A 95 -20.38 -7.78 3.37
C ASN A 95 -20.82 -9.22 3.16
N HIS A 96 -20.83 -9.67 1.91
CA HIS A 96 -21.01 -11.08 1.59
C HIS A 96 -19.86 -11.85 2.26
N PRO A 97 -20.13 -12.82 3.14
CA PRO A 97 -19.11 -13.79 3.49
C PRO A 97 -18.87 -14.69 2.27
N SER A 98 -17.59 -15.03 2.11
CA SER A 98 -16.97 -16.01 1.20
C SER A 98 -17.89 -17.10 0.67
#